data_AF-A0A8R7QIX8-F1
#
_entry.id   AF-A0A8R7QIX8-F1
#
_cell.length_a   1.000
_cell.length_b   1.000
_cell.length_c   1.000
_cell.angle_alpha   90.00
_cell.angle_beta   90.00
_cell.angle_gamma   90.00
#
_symmetry.space_group_name_H-M   'P 1'
#
loop_
_entity.id
_entity.type
_entity.pdbx_description
1 polymer ?
#
loop_
_entity_poly.entity_id
_entity_poly.type
_entity_poly.pdbx_seq_one_letter_code
_entity_poly.pdbx_strand_id
1 'polypeptide(L)'
;MGLGHWAIHPWVEIGGDNNLKYNAGMLVHGSIYWPFHGEHRMIRINTATMEVTNVDLPLQVDVLRCNYKAGETKDGHLCIVYASHDDFLLHVWIRGVDGDGIGIWVPQNILSLSEEIGRVTQGWLGHLRVVQVRSGYVYLSMKCITPVGILRCWFLSLSLETIKIESLIHGTFGDCAYPYVMAWPPCLIGCDGSSTGHEVEASH
;
A
#
# COMPACT_ATOMS: atom_id res chain seq x y z
N MET A 1 8.08 13.82 -27.62
CA MET A 1 7.67 13.85 -26.19
C MET A 1 6.86 15.13 -26.02
N GLY A 2 5.53 15.04 -26.08
CA GLY A 2 4.66 16.22 -26.00
C GLY A 2 4.48 16.65 -24.55
N LEU A 3 4.59 17.95 -24.28
CA LEU A 3 4.22 18.53 -22.99
C LEU A 3 2.70 18.40 -22.87
N GLY A 4 2.23 17.45 -22.07
CA GLY A 4 0.81 17.31 -21.76
C GLY A 4 0.35 18.53 -20.97
N HIS A 5 -0.63 19.27 -21.50
CA HIS A 5 -1.31 20.30 -20.73
C HIS A 5 -2.18 19.62 -19.66
N TRP A 6 -2.09 20.10 -18.42
CA TRP A 6 -2.92 19.61 -17.33
C TRP A 6 -4.39 19.88 -17.59
N ALA A 7 -5.24 18.86 -17.42
CA ALA A 7 -6.68 18.98 -17.51
C ALA A 7 -7.29 18.67 -16.14
N ILE A 8 -7.84 19.69 -15.48
CA ILE A 8 -8.57 19.56 -14.23
C ILE A 8 -10.03 19.79 -14.55
N HIS A 9 -10.87 18.79 -14.28
CA HIS A 9 -12.29 18.93 -14.55
C HIS A 9 -12.97 19.90 -13.56
N PRO A 10 -13.99 20.67 -13.98
CA PRO A 10 -14.63 21.68 -13.13
C PRO A 10 -15.21 21.15 -11.82
N TRP A 11 -15.56 19.85 -11.76
CA TRP A 11 -16.09 19.19 -10.57
C TRP A 11 -15.00 18.67 -9.62
N VAL A 12 -13.72 18.88 -9.95
CA VAL A 12 -12.58 18.44 -9.14
C VAL A 12 -12.16 19.55 -8.20
N GLU A 13 -12.80 19.57 -7.03
CA GLU A 13 -12.45 20.49 -5.95
C GLU A 13 -11.18 20.00 -5.24
N ILE A 14 -10.05 20.63 -5.55
CA ILE A 14 -8.76 20.42 -4.87
C ILE A 14 -8.52 21.65 -3.99
N GLY A 15 -9.13 21.64 -2.80
CA GLY A 15 -9.07 22.75 -1.86
C GLY A 15 -10.32 22.81 -0.97
N GLY A 16 -10.22 23.50 0.16
CA GLY A 16 -11.25 23.57 1.20
C GLY A 16 -10.66 23.33 2.60
N ASP A 17 -11.50 22.97 3.57
CA ASP A 17 -11.07 22.65 4.94
C ASP A 17 -10.29 21.32 5.03
N ASN A 18 -10.43 20.46 4.01
CA ASN A 18 -9.83 19.14 3.97
C ASN A 18 -8.66 19.06 2.99
N ASN A 19 -7.60 18.38 3.41
CA ASN A 19 -6.36 18.26 2.65
C ASN A 19 -6.17 16.84 2.10
N LEU A 20 -5.35 16.74 1.04
CA LEU A 20 -4.83 15.45 0.60
C LEU A 20 -4.06 14.79 1.75
N LYS A 21 -4.32 13.51 1.96
CA LYS A 21 -3.76 12.77 3.08
C LYS A 21 -2.25 12.61 2.92
N TYR A 22 -1.49 13.01 3.94
CA TYR A 22 -0.04 12.87 3.94
C TYR A 22 0.41 11.41 3.72
N ASN A 23 1.43 11.20 2.87
CA ASN A 23 2.05 9.89 2.64
C ASN A 23 1.06 8.78 2.20
N ALA A 24 -0.04 9.18 1.55
CA ALA A 24 -1.13 8.29 1.15
C ALA A 24 -1.20 7.96 -0.33
N GLY A 25 -0.63 8.82 -1.19
CA GLY A 25 -0.65 8.65 -2.64
C GLY A 25 -0.05 7.31 -3.07
N MET A 26 -0.73 6.63 -4.00
CA MET A 26 -0.32 5.34 -4.55
C MET A 26 -0.37 5.38 -6.07
N LEU A 27 0.71 4.94 -6.71
CA LEU A 27 0.74 4.73 -8.15
C LEU A 27 0.16 3.35 -8.46
N VAL A 28 -0.94 3.33 -9.21
CA VAL A 28 -1.66 2.13 -9.64
C VAL A 28 -1.91 2.26 -11.13
N HIS A 29 -1.38 1.33 -11.93
CA HIS A 29 -1.58 1.29 -13.38
C HIS A 29 -1.39 2.64 -14.11
N GLY A 30 -0.32 3.37 -13.80
CA GLY A 30 -0.03 4.67 -14.44
C GLY A 30 -0.99 5.79 -14.03
N SER A 31 -1.73 5.62 -12.93
CA SER A 31 -2.50 6.70 -12.30
C SER A 31 -2.13 6.80 -10.83
N ILE A 32 -1.99 8.02 -10.33
CA ILE A 32 -1.80 8.28 -8.90
C ILE A 32 -3.18 8.41 -8.27
N TYR A 33 -3.45 7.59 -7.27
CA TYR A 33 -4.65 7.68 -6.43
C TYR A 33 -4.27 8.29 -5.10
N TRP A 34 -4.88 9.42 -4.75
CA TRP A 34 -4.54 10.18 -3.55
C TRP A 34 -5.80 10.51 -2.74
N PRO A 35 -5.99 9.85 -1.58
CA PRO A 35 -7.15 10.09 -0.74
C PRO A 35 -7.16 11.45 -0.04
N PHE A 36 -8.36 11.97 0.22
CA PHE A 36 -8.57 13.10 1.10
C PHE A 36 -8.67 12.67 2.57
N HIS A 37 -8.22 13.54 3.46
CA HIS A 37 -8.45 13.38 4.89
C HIS A 37 -9.92 13.69 5.22
N GLY A 38 -10.61 12.79 5.91
CA GLY A 38 -11.98 13.03 6.40
C GLY A 38 -13.08 12.96 5.34
N GLU A 39 -12.78 12.63 4.09
CA GLU A 39 -13.77 12.56 3.01
C GLU A 39 -13.80 11.20 2.33
N HIS A 40 -14.98 10.76 1.90
CA HIS A 40 -15.17 9.53 1.12
C HIS A 40 -14.83 9.71 -0.37
N ARG A 41 -13.71 10.36 -0.68
CA ARG A 41 -13.19 10.47 -2.04
C ARG A 41 -11.66 10.52 -2.07
N MET A 42 -11.14 10.31 -3.27
CA MET A 42 -9.74 10.49 -3.63
C MET A 42 -9.64 11.21 -4.98
N ILE A 43 -8.52 11.86 -5.25
CA ILE A 43 -8.20 12.25 -6.63
C ILE A 43 -7.49 11.10 -7.34
N ARG A 44 -7.75 10.98 -8.64
CA ARG A 44 -6.99 10.19 -9.58
C ARG A 44 -6.28 11.14 -10.54
N ILE A 45 -4.97 11.00 -10.67
CA ILE A 45 -4.15 11.72 -11.65
C ILE A 45 -3.63 10.70 -12.66
N ASN A 46 -4.11 10.74 -13.90
CA ASN A 46 -3.58 9.90 -14.96
C ASN A 46 -2.23 10.46 -15.44
N THR A 47 -1.14 9.69 -15.28
CA THR A 47 0.20 10.20 -15.58
C THR A 47 0.51 10.26 -17.07
N ALA A 48 -0.28 9.60 -17.91
CA ALA A 48 -0.14 9.65 -19.36
C ALA A 48 -0.90 10.84 -19.97
N THR A 49 -2.12 11.11 -19.49
CA THR A 49 -2.98 12.18 -20.02
C THR A 49 -2.90 13.49 -19.23
N MET A 50 -2.29 13.49 -18.04
CA MET A 50 -2.28 14.62 -17.09
C MET A 50 -3.69 15.08 -16.68
N GLU A 51 -4.67 14.17 -16.78
CA GLU A 51 -6.05 14.41 -16.37
C GLU A 51 -6.23 14.11 -14.88
N VAL A 52 -6.94 15.01 -14.20
CA VAL A 52 -7.27 14.87 -12.77
C VAL A 52 -8.78 14.70 -12.60
N THR A 53 -9.20 13.61 -11.93
CA THR A 53 -10.61 13.29 -11.67
C THR A 53 -10.84 12.94 -10.20
N ASN A 54 -12.08 13.08 -9.72
CA ASN A 54 -12.50 12.51 -8.42
C ASN A 54 -12.83 11.03 -8.59
N VAL A 55 -12.61 10.27 -7.52
CA VAL A 55 -13.02 8.87 -7.39
C VAL A 55 -13.58 8.69 -5.97
N ASP A 56 -14.84 8.26 -5.88
CA ASP A 56 -15.46 8.01 -4.58
C ASP A 56 -14.80 6.83 -3.86
N LEU A 57 -14.88 6.81 -2.54
CA LEU A 57 -14.49 5.69 -1.69
C LEU A 57 -15.72 4.85 -1.28
N PRO A 58 -15.54 3.56 -0.93
CA PRO A 58 -16.59 2.82 -0.25
C PRO A 58 -17.01 3.54 1.05
N LEU A 59 -18.32 3.62 1.31
CA LEU A 59 -18.88 4.34 2.47
C LEU A 59 -18.48 3.73 3.82
N GLN A 60 -18.05 2.47 3.84
CA GLN A 60 -17.64 1.76 5.05
C GLN A 60 -16.19 2.04 5.46
N VAL A 61 -15.41 2.75 4.64
CA VAL A 61 -14.03 3.11 4.97
C VAL A 61 -14.00 4.19 6.04
N ASP A 62 -13.24 3.98 7.13
CA ASP A 62 -12.99 5.04 8.11
C ASP A 62 -12.02 6.09 7.54
N VAL A 63 -12.61 7.20 7.08
CA VAL A 63 -11.89 8.34 6.49
C VAL A 63 -11.22 9.25 7.53
N LEU A 64 -11.58 9.13 8.81
CA LEU A 64 -10.98 9.92 9.89
C LEU A 64 -9.69 9.27 10.38
N ARG A 65 -9.71 7.96 10.63
CA ARG A 65 -8.51 7.21 11.03
C ARG A 65 -7.56 6.93 9.89
N CYS A 66 -8.04 7.06 8.65
CA CYS A 66 -7.19 7.06 7.47
C CYS A 66 -6.32 5.78 7.36
N ASN A 67 -6.82 4.61 7.77
CA ASN A 67 -6.04 3.37 7.70
C ASN A 67 -6.34 2.54 6.44
N TYR A 68 -6.35 3.21 5.28
CA TYR A 68 -6.67 2.60 4.00
C TYR A 68 -5.71 3.06 2.89
N LYS A 69 -5.59 2.22 1.86
CA LYS A 69 -4.76 2.45 0.66
C LYS A 69 -5.45 1.95 -0.60
N ALA A 70 -5.24 2.67 -1.69
CA ALA A 70 -5.51 2.20 -3.04
C ALA A 70 -4.35 1.30 -3.52
N GLY A 71 -4.66 0.35 -4.38
CA GLY A 71 -3.67 -0.50 -5.05
C GLY A 71 -4.27 -1.34 -6.16
N GLU A 72 -3.61 -2.43 -6.48
CA GLU A 72 -4.03 -3.37 -7.52
C GLU A 72 -4.03 -4.82 -7.03
N THR A 73 -5.01 -5.59 -7.50
CA THR A 73 -5.01 -7.05 -7.35
C THR A 73 -3.97 -7.69 -8.26
N LYS A 74 -3.78 -9.00 -8.13
CA LYS A 74 -2.88 -9.78 -9.00
C LYS A 74 -3.26 -9.66 -10.48
N ASP A 75 -4.57 -9.60 -10.74
CA ASP A 75 -5.13 -9.43 -12.08
C ASP A 75 -5.19 -7.95 -12.53
N GLY A 76 -4.64 -7.04 -11.73
CA GLY A 76 -4.56 -5.62 -12.09
C GLY A 76 -5.86 -4.84 -11.86
N HIS A 77 -6.83 -5.37 -11.13
CA HIS A 77 -8.02 -4.59 -10.80
C HIS A 77 -7.69 -3.58 -9.70
N LEU A 78 -8.13 -2.32 -9.87
CA LEU A 78 -8.03 -1.30 -8.83
C LEU A 78 -8.75 -1.79 -7.57
N CYS A 79 -8.12 -1.67 -6.42
CA CYS A 79 -8.73 -2.04 -5.15
C CYS A 79 -8.48 -1.01 -4.05
N ILE A 80 -9.32 -1.06 -3.02
CA ILE A 80 -9.16 -0.33 -1.76
C ILE A 80 -9.08 -1.34 -0.64
N VAL A 81 -8.05 -1.21 0.19
CA VAL A 81 -7.87 -2.02 1.38
C VAL A 81 -7.86 -1.12 2.59
N TYR A 82 -8.66 -1.48 3.59
CA TYR A 82 -8.79 -0.79 4.88
C TYR A 82 -8.54 -1.80 6.00
N ALA A 83 -7.66 -1.46 6.94
CA ALA A 83 -7.49 -2.23 8.17
C ALA A 83 -8.16 -1.48 9.31
N SER A 84 -9.07 -2.16 10.00
CA SER A 84 -9.65 -1.64 11.24
C SER A 84 -8.61 -1.69 12.36
N HIS A 85 -8.61 -0.66 13.19
CA HIS A 85 -7.53 -0.35 14.12
C HIS A 85 -7.46 -1.34 15.29
N ASP A 86 -8.62 -1.81 15.78
CA ASP A 86 -8.75 -2.47 17.10
C ASP A 86 -9.16 -3.94 17.02
N ASP A 87 -9.69 -4.41 15.89
CA ASP A 87 -10.25 -5.76 15.70
C ASP A 87 -9.46 -6.62 14.69
N PHE A 88 -8.39 -6.09 14.10
CA PHE A 88 -7.58 -6.74 13.06
C PHE A 88 -8.40 -7.21 11.85
N LEU A 89 -9.50 -6.53 11.55
CA LEU A 89 -10.29 -6.80 10.35
C LEU A 89 -9.72 -6.06 9.15
N LEU A 90 -9.50 -6.79 8.06
CA LEU A 90 -9.10 -6.25 6.78
C LEU A 90 -10.28 -6.29 5.81
N HIS A 91 -10.69 -5.12 5.35
CA HIS A 91 -11.75 -4.96 4.36
C HIS A 91 -11.13 -4.69 2.99
N VAL A 92 -11.63 -5.38 1.97
CA VAL A 92 -11.15 -5.25 0.59
C VAL A 92 -12.31 -4.99 -0.35
N TRP A 93 -12.21 -3.91 -1.13
CA TRP A 93 -13.10 -3.62 -2.24
C TRP A 93 -12.32 -3.64 -3.55
N ILE A 94 -12.89 -4.27 -4.57
CA ILE A 94 -12.36 -4.25 -5.93
C ILE A 94 -13.26 -3.36 -6.78
N ARG A 95 -12.66 -2.52 -7.61
CA ARG A 95 -13.38 -1.71 -8.58
C ARG A 95 -13.89 -2.62 -9.69
N GLY A 96 -15.21 -2.70 -9.81
CA GLY A 96 -15.90 -3.34 -10.92
C GLY A 96 -16.64 -2.30 -11.76
N VAL A 97 -17.45 -2.80 -12.69
CA VAL A 97 -18.44 -2.02 -13.43
C VAL A 97 -19.82 -2.62 -13.17
N ASP A 98 -20.84 -1.78 -13.06
CA ASP A 98 -22.23 -2.24 -13.00
C ASP A 98 -22.79 -2.52 -14.39
N GLY A 99 -24.09 -2.86 -14.46
CA GLY A 99 -24.78 -3.16 -15.72
C GLY A 99 -24.83 -1.98 -16.71
N ASP A 100 -24.65 -0.75 -16.21
CA ASP A 100 -24.66 0.48 -16.99
C ASP A 100 -23.24 0.96 -17.34
N GLY A 101 -22.20 0.19 -16.95
CA GLY A 101 -20.80 0.52 -17.18
C GLY A 101 -20.23 1.55 -16.21
N ILE A 102 -20.97 1.92 -15.16
CA ILE A 102 -20.52 2.84 -14.12
C ILE A 102 -19.62 2.07 -13.16
N GLY A 103 -18.46 2.66 -12.83
CA GLY A 103 -17.50 2.01 -11.94
C GLY A 103 -18.02 1.95 -10.50
N ILE A 104 -18.23 0.76 -9.96
CA ILE A 104 -18.70 0.52 -8.58
C ILE A 104 -17.64 -0.16 -7.72
N TRP A 105 -17.73 0.02 -6.40
CA TRP A 105 -16.91 -0.73 -5.44
C TRP A 105 -17.62 -2.00 -4.99
N VAL A 106 -17.04 -3.15 -5.32
CA VAL A 106 -17.59 -4.46 -4.94
C VAL A 106 -16.81 -4.99 -3.72
N PRO A 107 -17.45 -5.13 -2.54
CA PRO A 107 -16.81 -5.75 -1.39
C PRO A 107 -16.47 -7.20 -1.72
N GLN A 108 -15.25 -7.62 -1.44
CA GLN A 108 -14.82 -9.00 -1.67
C GLN A 108 -15.08 -9.85 -0.44
N ASN A 109 -14.43 -9.49 0.68
CA ASN A 109 -14.57 -10.16 1.97
C ASN A 109 -14.05 -9.25 3.09
N ILE A 110 -14.44 -9.59 4.32
CA ILE A 110 -13.85 -9.07 5.56
C ILE A 110 -12.99 -10.20 6.13
N LEU A 111 -11.69 -9.97 6.24
CA LEU A 111 -10.73 -10.96 6.71
C LEU A 111 -10.37 -10.65 8.16
N SER A 112 -10.60 -11.61 9.06
CA SER A 112 -10.04 -11.54 10.42
C SER A 112 -8.59 -11.99 10.38
N LEU A 113 -7.67 -11.12 10.79
CA LEU A 113 -6.22 -11.43 10.82
C LEU A 113 -5.70 -11.72 12.23
N SER A 114 -6.57 -11.75 13.24
CA SER A 114 -6.18 -11.81 14.65
C SER A 114 -5.34 -13.05 15.01
N GLU A 115 -5.74 -14.24 14.54
CA GLU A 115 -5.04 -15.49 14.81
C GLU A 115 -3.67 -15.53 14.10
N GLU A 116 -3.67 -15.22 12.81
CA GLU A 116 -2.46 -15.18 12.00
C GLU A 116 -1.45 -14.16 12.51
N ILE A 117 -1.92 -12.95 12.88
CA ILE A 117 -1.11 -11.90 13.49
C ILE A 117 -0.56 -12.40 14.82
N GLY A 118 -1.41 -12.92 15.71
CA GLY A 118 -0.97 -13.46 17.00
C GLY A 118 0.11 -14.54 16.84
N ARG A 119 0.00 -15.40 15.81
CA ARG A 119 1.02 -16.40 15.50
C ARG A 119 2.35 -15.77 15.06
N VAL A 120 2.34 -14.81 14.13
CA VAL A 120 3.59 -14.20 13.63
C VAL A 120 4.21 -13.19 14.60
N THR A 121 3.42 -12.58 15.48
CA THR A 121 3.90 -11.63 16.49
C THR A 121 4.09 -12.25 17.87
N GLN A 122 3.97 -13.58 18.02
CA GLN A 122 4.12 -14.27 19.31
C GLN A 122 3.15 -13.75 20.39
N GLY A 123 1.91 -13.43 19.99
CA GLY A 123 0.85 -12.95 20.86
C GLY A 123 0.87 -11.44 21.14
N TRP A 124 1.83 -10.69 20.61
CA TRP A 124 1.85 -9.24 20.73
C TRP A 124 0.81 -8.62 19.81
N LEU A 125 -0.21 -7.97 20.41
CA LEU A 125 -1.24 -7.21 19.69
C LEU A 125 -0.99 -5.71 19.82
N GLY A 126 -1.39 -4.95 18.80
CA GLY A 126 -1.21 -3.51 18.74
C GLY A 126 -1.76 -2.93 17.44
N HIS A 127 -1.28 -1.75 17.03
CA HIS A 127 -1.87 -1.02 15.92
C HIS A 127 -1.41 -1.56 14.57
N LEU A 128 -2.34 -2.10 13.78
CA LEU A 128 -2.13 -2.54 12.41
C LEU A 128 -2.37 -1.39 11.42
N ARG A 129 -1.50 -1.24 10.43
CA ARG A 129 -1.63 -0.21 9.38
C ARG A 129 -1.41 -0.77 7.99
N VAL A 130 -2.22 -0.33 7.03
CA VAL A 130 -2.02 -0.63 5.60
C VAL A 130 -0.94 0.30 5.04
N VAL A 131 0.18 -0.30 4.61
CA VAL A 131 1.31 0.42 4.03
C VAL A 131 1.11 0.62 2.54
N GLN A 132 0.85 -0.49 1.82
CA GLN A 132 0.70 -0.52 0.37
C GLN A 132 -0.09 -1.77 -0.05
N VAL A 133 -0.75 -1.71 -1.21
CA VAL A 133 -1.37 -2.86 -1.86
C VAL A 133 -0.83 -2.94 -3.27
N ARG A 134 -0.27 -4.09 -3.67
CA ARG A 134 0.35 -4.27 -4.98
C ARG A 134 0.39 -5.72 -5.40
N SER A 135 0.10 -5.99 -6.66
CA SER A 135 0.17 -7.33 -7.27
C SER A 135 -0.57 -8.41 -6.46
N GLY A 136 -1.69 -8.04 -5.83
CA GLY A 136 -2.49 -8.95 -5.00
C GLY A 136 -1.94 -9.20 -3.60
N TYR A 137 -0.92 -8.48 -3.18
CA TYR A 137 -0.41 -8.50 -1.81
C TYR A 137 -0.75 -7.21 -1.08
N VAL A 138 -1.05 -7.35 0.21
CA VAL A 138 -1.20 -6.24 1.15
C VAL A 138 0.01 -6.22 2.05
N TYR A 139 0.76 -5.11 2.01
CA TYR A 139 1.85 -4.86 2.93
C TYR A 139 1.31 -4.10 4.14
N LEU A 140 1.58 -4.66 5.32
CA LEU A 140 1.08 -4.18 6.59
C LEU A 140 2.26 -3.83 7.49
N SER A 141 2.08 -2.81 8.32
CA SER A 141 2.96 -2.53 9.44
C SER A 141 2.18 -2.68 10.72
N MET A 142 2.77 -3.30 11.72
CA MET A 142 2.17 -3.42 13.04
C MET A 142 3.12 -2.89 14.10
N LYS A 143 2.58 -2.21 15.11
CA LYS A 143 3.33 -1.80 16.29
C LYS A 143 2.69 -2.25 17.57
N CYS A 144 3.51 -2.56 18.56
CA CYS A 144 3.06 -2.60 19.95
C CYS A 144 4.09 -1.95 20.88
N ILE A 145 3.62 -1.49 22.05
CA ILE A 145 4.50 -1.14 23.17
C ILE A 145 4.39 -2.29 24.17
N THR A 146 5.52 -2.91 24.50
CA THR A 146 5.58 -3.97 25.50
C THR A 146 5.31 -3.42 26.91
N PRO A 147 4.98 -4.26 27.92
CA PRO A 147 4.74 -3.80 29.30
C PRO A 147 5.92 -3.06 29.92
N VAL A 148 7.14 -3.32 29.43
CA VAL A 148 8.38 -2.66 29.86
C VAL A 148 8.70 -1.40 29.03
N GLY A 149 7.78 -0.93 28.20
CA GLY A 149 7.91 0.33 27.43
C GLY A 149 8.71 0.23 26.12
N ILE A 150 9.11 -0.97 25.70
CA ILE A 150 9.86 -1.16 24.45
C ILE A 150 8.89 -1.20 23.26
N LEU A 151 9.12 -0.36 22.26
CA LEU A 151 8.43 -0.39 20.97
C LEU A 151 8.88 -1.64 20.19
N ARG A 152 7.92 -2.39 19.64
CA ARG A 152 8.17 -3.44 18.65
C ARG A 152 7.37 -3.16 17.39
N CYS A 153 8.03 -3.35 16.25
CA CYS A 153 7.45 -3.15 14.94
C CYS A 153 7.61 -4.41 14.09
N TRP A 154 6.56 -4.75 13.35
CA TRP A 154 6.53 -5.83 12.37
C TRP A 154 6.15 -5.29 11.01
N PHE A 155 6.85 -5.76 9.99
CA PHE A 155 6.48 -5.55 8.59
C PHE A 155 5.99 -6.89 8.05
N LEU A 156 4.74 -6.92 7.60
CA LEU A 156 4.04 -8.14 7.22
C LEU A 156 3.58 -8.06 5.77
N SER A 157 3.52 -9.21 5.10
CA SER A 157 2.85 -9.36 3.80
C SER A 157 1.70 -10.33 3.92
N LEU A 158 0.55 -9.95 3.36
CA LEU A 158 -0.64 -10.78 3.25
C LEU A 158 -0.95 -11.01 1.76
N SER A 159 -1.08 -12.26 1.35
CA SER A 159 -1.60 -12.61 0.03
C SER A 159 -3.14 -12.53 0.03
N LEU A 160 -3.74 -11.75 -0.86
CA LEU A 160 -5.20 -11.69 -1.00
C LEU A 160 -5.82 -12.96 -1.60
N GLU A 161 -5.01 -13.77 -2.29
CA GLU A 161 -5.45 -15.03 -2.92
C GLU A 161 -5.49 -16.16 -1.90
N THR A 162 -4.44 -16.29 -1.09
CA THR A 162 -4.28 -17.42 -0.14
C THR A 162 -4.64 -17.06 1.29
N ILE A 163 -4.80 -15.78 1.60
CA ILE A 163 -5.04 -15.23 2.94
C ILE A 163 -3.89 -15.57 3.93
N LYS A 164 -2.73 -15.98 3.41
CA LYS A 164 -1.55 -16.25 4.25
C LYS A 164 -0.82 -14.97 4.57
N ILE A 165 -0.50 -14.80 5.86
CA ILE A 165 0.38 -13.74 6.36
C ILE A 165 1.79 -14.26 6.59
N GLU A 166 2.78 -13.43 6.29
CA GLU A 166 4.19 -13.68 6.56
C GLU A 166 4.83 -12.46 7.21
N SER A 167 5.74 -12.70 8.15
CA SER A 167 6.57 -11.65 8.76
C SER A 167 7.85 -11.48 7.94
N LEU A 168 8.03 -10.31 7.35
CA LEU A 168 9.18 -9.98 6.52
C LEU A 168 10.32 -9.39 7.35
N ILE A 169 9.99 -8.49 8.26
CA ILE A 169 10.95 -7.78 9.12
C ILE A 169 10.35 -7.62 10.51
N HIS A 170 11.19 -7.80 11.53
CA HIS A 170 10.86 -7.54 12.93
C HIS A 170 11.98 -6.72 13.58
N GLY A 171 11.63 -5.66 14.31
CA GLY A 171 12.59 -4.83 15.01
C GLY A 171 11.99 -3.52 15.52
N THR A 172 12.80 -2.46 15.49
CA THR A 172 12.41 -1.10 15.90
C THR A 172 12.58 -0.15 14.72
N PHE A 173 11.48 0.23 14.07
CA PHE A 173 11.51 1.16 12.93
C PHE A 173 10.35 2.17 12.97
N GLY A 174 10.59 3.37 12.42
CA GLY A 174 9.70 4.53 12.51
C GLY A 174 8.57 4.59 11.47
N ASP A 175 7.94 3.46 11.13
CA ASP A 175 6.71 3.33 10.29
C ASP A 175 6.74 3.75 8.84
N CYS A 176 7.78 4.42 8.42
CA CYS A 176 7.93 4.88 7.05
C CYS A 176 8.62 3.81 6.20
N ALA A 177 8.21 2.55 6.32
CA ALA A 177 8.66 1.49 5.44
C ALA A 177 7.78 1.47 4.19
N TYR A 178 8.39 1.63 3.02
CA TYR A 178 7.70 1.52 1.73
C TYR A 178 8.39 0.44 0.91
N PRO A 179 7.67 -0.59 0.44
CA PRO A 179 8.23 -1.59 -0.46
C PRO A 179 8.88 -0.94 -1.68
N TYR A 180 10.18 -1.19 -1.88
CA TYR A 180 10.85 -0.88 -3.13
C TYR A 180 10.77 -2.11 -4.02
N VAL A 181 10.00 -2.01 -5.11
CA VAL A 181 9.67 -3.16 -5.99
C VAL A 181 10.29 -3.00 -7.38
N MET A 182 11.20 -2.04 -7.57
CA MET A 182 11.98 -1.94 -8.80
C MET A 182 13.26 -2.74 -8.66
N ALA A 183 13.87 -3.11 -9.80
CA ALA A 183 15.23 -3.63 -9.78
C ALA A 183 16.12 -2.64 -9.03
N TRP A 184 16.94 -3.14 -8.11
CA TRP A 184 17.86 -2.27 -7.39
C TRP A 184 18.74 -1.54 -8.42
N PRO A 185 18.85 -0.20 -8.37
CA PRO A 185 19.63 0.52 -9.36
C PRO A 185 21.06 -0.02 -9.35
N PRO A 186 21.61 -0.47 -10.50
CA PRO A 186 22.94 -1.07 -10.53
C PRO A 186 24.02 -0.14 -9.95
N CYS A 187 23.84 1.18 -10.06
CA CYS A 187 24.72 2.19 -9.48
C CYS A 187 24.71 2.28 -7.95
N LEU A 188 23.75 1.63 -7.29
CA LEU A 188 23.62 1.55 -5.82
C LEU A 188 24.02 0.17 -5.27
N ILE A 189 24.41 -0.76 -6.14
CA ILE A 189 25.08 -2.00 -5.73
C ILE A 189 26.53 -1.60 -5.50
N GLY A 190 26.97 -1.60 -4.23
CA GLY A 190 28.35 -1.28 -3.90
C GLY A 190 29.28 -2.18 -4.72
N CYS A 191 30.28 -1.59 -5.38
CA CYS A 191 31.34 -2.37 -6.00
C CYS A 191 32.05 -3.13 -4.86
N ASP A 192 31.67 -4.38 -4.65
CA ASP A 192 32.45 -5.35 -3.94
C ASP A 192 33.76 -5.52 -4.73
N GLY A 193 34.73 -4.69 -4.35
CA GLY A 193 36.05 -4.57 -4.94
C GLY A 193 36.92 -5.80 -4.70
N SER A 194 36.49 -6.96 -5.19
CA SER A 194 37.34 -8.12 -5.40
C SER A 194 37.55 -8.34 -6.89
N SER A 195 38.18 -7.37 -7.55
CA SER A 195 39.10 -7.68 -8.65
C SER A 195 40.43 -8.14 -8.03
N THR A 196 40.44 -9.27 -7.33
CA THR A 196 41.69 -9.98 -7.09
C THR A 196 41.85 -10.95 -8.24
N GLY A 197 42.67 -10.54 -9.22
CA GLY A 197 43.22 -11.46 -10.19
C GLY A 197 43.90 -12.60 -9.43
N HIS A 198 43.37 -13.80 -9.59
CA HIS A 198 44.20 -14.99 -9.48
C HIS A 198 44.63 -15.30 -10.90
N GLU A 199 45.90 -14.98 -11.16
CA GLU A 199 46.66 -15.48 -12.28
C GLU A 199 46.48 -17.00 -12.37
N VAL A 200 46.23 -17.43 -13.59
CA VAL A 200 46.33 -18.83 -14.00
C VAL A 200 47.79 -19.22 -13.82
N GLU A 201 48.08 -20.09 -12.86
CA GLU A 201 49.32 -20.87 -12.88
C GLU A 201 48.97 -22.29 -13.31
N ALA A 202 49.39 -22.61 -14.54
CA ALA A 202 49.41 -23.94 -15.09
C ALA A 202 50.77 -24.61 -14.80
N SER A 203 50.72 -25.94 -14.72
CA SER A 203 51.84 -26.91 -14.74
C SER A 203 52.55 -27.13 -13.39
N HIS A 204 52.81 -28.36 -12.93
CA HIS A 204 53.08 -29.65 -13.59
C HIS A 204 52.41 -30.85 -12.89
#